data_AF-A0AB38CZG3-F1
#
_entry.id   AF-A0AB38CZG3-F1
#
_cell.length_a   1.000
_cell.length_b   1.000
_cell.length_c   1.000
_cell.angle_alpha   90.00
_cell.angle_beta   90.00
_cell.angle_gamma   90.00
#
_symmetry.space_group_name_H-M   'P 1'
#
loop_
_entity.id
_entity.type
_entity.pdbx_description
1 polymer ?
#
loop_
_entity_poly.entity_id
_entity_poly.type
_entity_poly.pdbx_seq_one_letter_code
_entity_poly.pdbx_strand_id
1 'polypeptide(L)'
;MPENPTTRTHLMALADLFDEPQHLAGPDAERCSAADRPEAWAELTLGWSRVLGAAQTIRGRHSEDSRNDVLSHCADAAREAAVTELRWCWARLVNKFVEGVESDD
;
A
#
# COMPACT_ATOMS: atom_id res chain seq x y z
N MET A 1 23.80 -1.12 -10.60
CA MET A 1 23.69 -2.40 -9.87
C MET A 1 22.48 -3.15 -10.44
N PRO A 2 22.46 -4.48 -10.59
CA PRO A 2 21.25 -5.11 -11.12
C PRO A 2 20.13 -4.92 -10.11
N GLU A 3 18.94 -4.59 -10.60
CA GLU A 3 17.69 -4.58 -9.84
C GLU A 3 17.69 -5.73 -8.82
N ASN A 4 17.32 -5.45 -7.57
CA ASN A 4 16.94 -6.53 -6.68
C ASN A 4 15.47 -6.81 -7.02
N PRO A 5 15.09 -7.85 -7.80
CA PRO A 5 13.69 -8.27 -7.97
C PRO A 5 12.98 -8.46 -6.61
N THR A 6 13.77 -8.63 -5.55
CA THR A 6 13.46 -8.58 -4.14
C THR A 6 12.77 -7.28 -3.68
N THR A 7 13.14 -6.09 -4.16
CA THR A 7 12.56 -4.79 -3.71
C THR A 7 11.16 -4.59 -4.26
N ARG A 8 10.95 -4.76 -5.58
CA ARG A 8 9.60 -4.70 -6.19
C ARG A 8 8.68 -5.75 -5.56
N THR A 9 9.16 -6.98 -5.40
CA THR A 9 8.39 -8.08 -4.77
C THR A 9 8.04 -7.75 -3.32
N HIS A 10 9.02 -7.26 -2.53
CA HIS A 10 8.81 -6.83 -1.15
C HIS A 10 7.73 -5.76 -1.04
N LEU A 11 7.84 -4.70 -1.85
CA LEU A 11 6.90 -3.59 -1.80
C LEU A 11 5.50 -4.01 -2.27
N MET A 12 5.38 -4.79 -3.34
CA MET A 12 4.08 -5.26 -3.82
C MET A 12 3.37 -6.16 -2.81
N ALA A 13 4.11 -7.00 -2.07
CA ALA A 13 3.54 -7.86 -1.03
C ALA A 13 2.91 -7.08 0.14
N LEU A 14 3.32 -5.83 0.38
CA LEU A 14 2.70 -5.00 1.42
C LEU A 14 1.22 -4.69 1.14
N ALA A 15 0.76 -4.83 -0.10
CA ALA A 15 -0.64 -4.60 -0.48
C ALA A 15 -1.61 -5.58 0.21
N ASP A 16 -1.13 -6.76 0.63
CA ASP A 16 -1.91 -7.75 1.36
C ASP A 16 -2.34 -7.22 2.75
N LEU A 17 -1.60 -6.27 3.31
CA LEU A 17 -1.93 -5.62 4.58
C LEU A 17 -3.19 -4.75 4.47
N PHE A 18 -3.68 -4.42 3.28
CA PHE A 18 -4.90 -3.62 3.14
C PHE A 18 -6.16 -4.40 3.50
N ASP A 19 -6.13 -5.73 3.47
CA ASP A 19 -7.23 -6.56 3.95
C ASP A 19 -7.36 -6.50 5.48
N GLU A 20 -6.20 -6.50 6.15
CA GLU A 20 -6.05 -6.47 7.59
C GLU A 20 -5.03 -5.39 8.02
N PRO A 21 -5.41 -4.11 8.02
CA PRO A 21 -4.51 -2.97 8.22
C PRO A 21 -4.08 -2.72 9.68
N GLN A 22 -3.84 -3.81 10.42
CA GLN A 22 -3.58 -3.84 11.86
C GLN A 22 -2.09 -3.90 12.21
N HIS A 23 -1.21 -4.20 11.24
CA HIS A 23 0.21 -4.43 11.50
C HIS A 23 1.06 -3.20 11.13
N LEU A 24 2.08 -2.91 11.94
CA LEU A 24 3.09 -1.86 11.70
C LEU A 24 4.10 -2.20 10.58
N ALA A 25 3.79 -3.20 9.76
CA ALA A 25 4.65 -3.54 8.63
C ALA A 25 4.56 -2.44 7.56
N GLY A 26 5.68 -2.14 6.93
CA GLY A 26 5.77 -1.12 5.90
C GLY A 26 6.99 -1.33 5.01
N PRO A 27 7.29 -0.37 4.12
CA PRO A 27 8.50 -0.39 3.32
C PRO A 27 9.74 -0.59 4.19
N ASP A 28 10.66 -1.44 3.74
CA ASP A 28 11.89 -1.76 4.48
C ASP A 28 13.02 -0.85 3.95
N ALA A 29 13.61 -0.06 4.85
CA ALA A 29 14.59 0.96 4.48
C ALA A 29 15.88 0.37 3.92
N GLU A 30 16.32 -0.79 4.41
CA GLU A 30 17.55 -1.45 3.96
C GLU A 30 17.34 -2.06 2.57
N ARG A 31 16.22 -2.78 2.37
CA ARG A 31 15.86 -3.38 1.07
C ARG A 31 15.57 -2.34 -0.02
N CYS A 32 15.20 -1.12 0.38
CA CYS A 32 14.94 -0.03 -0.54
C CYS A 32 16.12 0.95 -0.67
N SER A 33 17.28 0.65 -0.07
CA SER A 33 18.46 1.54 -0.09
C SER A 33 18.11 2.99 0.30
N ALA A 34 17.29 3.16 1.34
CA ALA A 34 16.70 4.45 1.71
C ALA A 34 17.74 5.55 1.98
N ALA A 35 18.91 5.18 2.50
CA ALA A 35 20.01 6.11 2.77
C ALA A 35 20.61 6.72 1.49
N ASP A 36 20.60 5.96 0.38
CA ASP A 36 21.18 6.38 -0.89
C ASP A 36 20.21 7.29 -1.66
N ARG A 37 18.90 7.23 -1.35
CA ARG A 37 17.82 7.91 -2.09
C ARG A 37 16.74 8.49 -1.17
N PRO A 38 17.08 9.46 -0.29
CA PRO A 38 16.20 9.94 0.77
C PRO A 38 14.92 10.61 0.25
N GLU A 39 14.97 11.30 -0.90
CA GLU A 39 13.80 11.99 -1.46
C GLU A 39 12.76 11.01 -2.02
N ALA A 40 13.19 10.04 -2.84
CA ALA A 40 12.33 8.99 -3.36
C ALA A 40 11.76 8.11 -2.23
N TRP A 41 12.57 7.83 -1.21
CA TRP A 41 12.15 7.12 -0.01
C TRP A 41 11.08 7.88 0.79
N ALA A 42 11.26 9.19 0.98
CA ALA A 42 10.29 10.02 1.68
C ALA A 42 8.94 10.05 0.94
N GLU A 43 8.95 10.13 -0.39
CA GLU A 43 7.71 10.07 -1.19
C GLU A 43 7.01 8.70 -1.04
N LEU A 44 7.76 7.60 -1.16
CA LEU A 44 7.22 6.24 -1.04
C LEU A 44 6.60 5.99 0.34
N THR A 45 7.29 6.36 1.41
CA THR A 45 6.83 6.15 2.80
C THR A 45 5.65 7.05 3.16
N LEU A 46 5.62 8.29 2.69
CA LEU A 46 4.46 9.16 2.82
C LEU A 46 3.24 8.58 2.06
N GLY A 47 3.47 8.07 0.85
CA GLY A 47 2.45 7.36 0.08
C GLY A 47 1.90 6.15 0.83
N TRP A 48 2.79 5.32 1.39
CA TRP A 48 2.42 4.17 2.22
C TRP A 48 1.52 4.57 3.40
N SER A 49 1.93 5.56 4.20
CA SER A 49 1.13 6.01 5.35
C SER A 49 -0.27 6.47 4.94
N ARG A 50 -0.39 7.15 3.79
CA ARG A 50 -1.69 7.61 3.26
C ARG A 50 -2.59 6.45 2.83
N VAL A 51 -2.05 5.48 2.09
CA VAL A 51 -2.83 4.31 1.63
C VAL A 51 -3.23 3.43 2.81
N LEU A 52 -2.35 3.21 3.78
CA LEU A 52 -2.67 2.45 5.00
C LEU A 52 -3.77 3.14 5.81
N GLY A 53 -3.71 4.47 5.98
CA GLY A 53 -4.78 5.23 6.64
C GLY A 53 -6.12 5.14 5.91
N ALA A 54 -6.12 5.14 4.57
CA ALA A 54 -7.32 4.91 3.78
C ALA A 54 -7.88 3.49 3.99
N ALA A 55 -7.02 2.45 4.01
CA ALA A 55 -7.44 1.08 4.30
C ALA A 55 -8.06 0.94 5.70
N GLN A 56 -7.49 1.59 6.72
CA GLN A 56 -8.07 1.65 8.07
C GLN A 56 -9.44 2.33 8.09
N THR A 57 -9.60 3.41 7.33
CA THR A 57 -10.89 4.11 7.19
C THR A 57 -11.94 3.22 6.54
N ILE A 58 -11.59 2.52 5.45
CA ILE A 58 -12.48 1.56 4.77
C ILE A 58 -12.87 0.43 5.71
N ARG A 59 -11.93 -0.12 6.49
CA ARG A 59 -12.23 -1.16 7.49
C ARG A 59 -13.20 -0.66 8.56
N GLY A 60 -13.02 0.57 9.04
CA GLY A 60 -13.94 1.20 9.99
C GLY A 60 -15.35 1.30 9.41
N ARG A 61 -15.46 1.86 8.18
CA ARG A 61 -16.72 1.98 7.45
C ARG A 61 -17.39 0.63 7.22
N HIS A 62 -16.65 -0.37 6.76
CA HIS A 62 -17.16 -1.73 6.58
C HIS A 62 -17.72 -2.32 7.87
N SER A 63 -17.08 -2.08 9.01
CA SER A 63 -17.59 -2.54 10.31
C SER A 63 -18.89 -1.86 10.73
N GLU A 64 -19.06 -0.57 10.41
CA GLU A 64 -20.31 0.17 10.63
C GLU A 64 -21.41 -0.30 9.68
N ASP A 65 -21.11 -0.38 8.38
CA ASP A 65 -22.06 -0.74 7.32
C ASP A 65 -22.56 -2.19 7.49
N SER A 66 -21.69 -3.10 7.93
CA SER A 66 -22.05 -4.50 8.23
C SER A 66 -23.07 -4.64 9.36
N ARG A 67 -23.28 -3.61 10.19
CA ARG A 67 -24.26 -3.61 11.29
C ARG A 67 -25.55 -2.89 10.92
N ASN A 68 -25.65 -2.35 9.71
CA ASN A 68 -26.83 -1.65 9.22
C ASN A 68 -27.70 -2.59 8.37
N ASP A 69 -29.01 -2.56 8.60
CA ASP A 69 -29.97 -3.49 7.95
C ASP A 69 -29.95 -3.43 6.42
N VAL A 70 -29.68 -2.25 5.83
CA VAL A 70 -29.66 -2.08 4.38
C VAL A 70 -28.23 -2.20 3.84
N LEU A 71 -27.26 -1.55 4.48
CA LEU A 71 -25.88 -1.50 3.98
C LEU A 71 -25.16 -2.85 4.10
N SER A 72 -25.53 -3.71 5.05
CA SER A 72 -24.93 -5.04 5.20
C SER A 72 -25.05 -5.89 3.93
N HIS A 73 -26.08 -5.66 3.10
CA HIS A 73 -26.26 -6.35 1.82
C HIS A 73 -25.21 -5.98 0.75
N CYS A 74 -24.51 -4.85 0.90
CA CYS A 74 -23.49 -4.40 -0.05
C CYS A 74 -22.12 -4.10 0.60
N ALA A 75 -21.99 -4.22 1.92
CA ALA A 75 -20.79 -3.86 2.66
C ALA A 75 -19.54 -4.60 2.18
N ASP A 76 -19.61 -5.92 1.99
CA ASP A 76 -18.47 -6.72 1.54
C ASP A 76 -18.00 -6.33 0.13
N ALA A 77 -18.95 -6.20 -0.81
CA ALA A 77 -18.64 -5.81 -2.19
C ALA A 77 -18.04 -4.39 -2.26
N ALA A 78 -18.56 -3.46 -1.46
CA ALA A 78 -18.03 -2.11 -1.37
C ALA A 78 -16.60 -2.09 -0.80
N ARG A 79 -16.33 -2.88 0.26
CA ARG A 79 -14.99 -3.04 0.83
C ARG A 79 -14.02 -3.63 -0.19
N GLU A 80 -14.39 -4.73 -0.84
CA GLU A 80 -13.53 -5.44 -1.79
C GLU A 80 -13.13 -4.55 -2.97
N ALA A 81 -14.09 -3.82 -3.55
CA ALA A 81 -13.82 -2.87 -4.62
C ALA A 81 -12.86 -1.77 -4.15
N ALA A 82 -13.14 -1.16 -3.00
CA ALA A 82 -12.31 -0.08 -2.47
C ALA A 82 -10.88 -0.54 -2.13
N VAL A 83 -10.71 -1.71 -1.50
CA VAL A 83 -9.40 -2.29 -1.20
C VAL A 83 -8.64 -2.62 -2.48
N THR A 84 -9.30 -3.14 -3.51
CA THR A 84 -8.68 -3.41 -4.81
C THR A 84 -8.09 -2.15 -5.43
N GLU A 85 -8.82 -1.03 -5.40
CA GLU A 85 -8.30 0.26 -5.88
C GLU A 85 -7.11 0.76 -5.05
N LEU A 86 -7.09 0.53 -3.73
CA LEU A 86 -5.92 0.87 -2.92
C LEU A 86 -4.68 0.06 -3.32
N ARG A 87 -4.84 -1.23 -3.67
CA ARG A 87 -3.73 -2.05 -4.22
C ARG A 87 -3.19 -1.45 -5.52
N TRP A 88 -4.07 -0.95 -6.40
CA TRP A 88 -3.67 -0.24 -7.62
C TRP A 88 -2.95 1.07 -7.34
N CYS A 89 -3.44 1.89 -6.40
CA CYS A 89 -2.77 3.12 -5.98
C CYS A 89 -1.35 2.83 -5.44
N TRP A 90 -1.23 1.79 -4.61
CA TRP A 90 0.07 1.37 -4.08
C TRP A 90 1.01 0.88 -5.17
N ALA A 91 0.54 0.01 -6.07
CA ALA A 91 1.35 -0.50 -7.18
C ALA A 91 1.93 0.63 -8.05
N ARG A 92 1.18 1.72 -8.27
CA ARG A 92 1.68 2.90 -8.99
C ARG A 92 2.81 3.61 -8.25
N LEU A 93 2.71 3.76 -6.93
CA LEU A 93 3.78 4.36 -6.11
C LEU A 93 5.04 3.50 -6.14
N VAL A 94 4.88 2.17 -6.03
CA VAL A 94 5.98 1.21 -6.11
C VAL A 94 6.66 1.27 -7.48
N ASN A 95 5.89 1.26 -8.57
CA ASN A 95 6.45 1.34 -9.92
C ASN A 95 7.23 2.64 -10.12
N LYS A 96 6.67 3.79 -9.70
CA LYS A 96 7.38 5.08 -9.76
C LYS A 96 8.71 5.03 -8.99
N PHE A 97 8.70 4.45 -7.78
CA PHE A 97 9.91 4.33 -6.97
C PHE A 97 10.95 3.43 -7.66
N VAL A 98 10.54 2.27 -8.18
CA VAL A 98 11.45 1.31 -8.82
C VAL A 98 11.99 1.85 -10.15
N GLU A 99 11.15 2.45 -11.00
CA GLU A 99 11.57 3.07 -12.27
C GLU A 99 12.53 4.24 -12.04
N GLY A 100 12.29 5.04 -10.99
CA GLY A 100 13.21 6.10 -10.57
C GLY A 100 14.56 5.54 -10.10
N VAL A 101 14.56 4.40 -9.42
CA VAL A 101 15.78 3.69 -9.02
C VAL A 101 16.55 3.15 -10.23
N GLU A 102 15.87 2.62 -11.24
CA GLU A 102 16.49 2.09 -12.47
C GLU A 102 17.08 3.18 -13.37
N SER A 103 16.56 4.41 -13.31
CA SER A 103 16.97 5.52 -14.18
C SER A 103 18.21 6.30 -13.69
N ASP A 104 18.54 6.20 -12.40
CA ASP A 104 19.68 6.90 -11.76
C ASP A 104 20.97 6.05 -11.72
N ASP A 105 20.93 4.80 -12.19
CA ASP A 105 22.05 3.85 -12.31
C ASP A 105 22.61 3.77 -13.74
#